data_AF-A0A7X9MFH4-F1
#
_entry.id   AF-A0A7X9MFH4-F1
#
_cell.length_a   1.000
_cell.length_b   1.000
_cell.length_c   1.000
_cell.angle_alpha   90.00
_cell.angle_beta   90.00
_cell.angle_gamma   90.00
#
_symmetry.space_group_name_H-M   'P 1'
#
loop_
_entity.id
_entity.type
_entity.pdbx_description
1 polymer ?
#
loop_
_entity_poly.entity_id
_entity_poly.type
_entity_poly.pdbx_seq_one_letter_code
_entity_poly.pdbx_strand_id
1 'polypeptide(L)'
;MVLIEATTMDGGGSNEIVMNPDELQAIMRYITTVEVSFQNNLAPKLKSLSETKYYEGGEASKAMDHYSKMLNKVNEVGDLYRRANSEILSMMGQWLQ
;
A
#
# COMPACT_ATOMS: atom_id res chain seq x y z
N MET A 1 2.38 -25.46 7.68
CA MET A 1 3.46 -24.62 8.21
C MET A 1 4.28 -24.16 7.01
N VAL A 2 4.39 -22.85 6.81
CA VAL A 2 5.04 -22.23 5.66
C VAL A 2 6.36 -21.64 6.15
N LEU A 3 7.44 -21.90 5.42
CA LEU A 3 8.72 -21.22 5.59
C LEU A 3 8.83 -20.02 4.65
N ILE A 4 9.09 -18.84 5.19
CA ILE A 4 9.51 -17.68 4.41
C ILE A 4 10.90 -17.26 4.92
N GLU A 5 11.89 -17.29 4.03
CA GLU A 5 13.24 -16.81 4.33
C GLU A 5 13.26 -15.28 4.25
N ALA A 6 13.34 -14.62 5.40
CA ALA A 6 13.56 -13.17 5.45
C ALA A 6 15.07 -12.88 5.45
N THR A 7 15.60 -12.33 4.36
CA THR A 7 16.99 -11.87 4.32
C THR A 7 17.10 -10.52 5.02
N THR A 8 17.63 -10.49 6.24
CA THR A 8 17.98 -9.22 6.90
C THR A 8 19.36 -8.76 6.43
N MET A 9 19.45 -7.51 5.97
CA MET A 9 20.72 -6.84 5.64
C MET A 9 21.45 -6.38 6.91
N ASP A 10 21.74 -7.30 7.83
CA ASP A 10 22.81 -7.14 8.81
C ASP A 10 23.08 -8.52 9.44
N GLY A 11 24.35 -8.81 9.72
CA GLY A 11 24.83 -10.16 10.02
C GLY A 11 24.17 -10.82 11.23
N GLY A 12 23.66 -12.05 11.04
CA GLY A 12 23.36 -12.98 12.14
C GLY A 12 22.00 -13.69 12.03
N GLY A 13 22.01 -14.90 11.46
CA GLY A 13 20.91 -15.88 11.53
C GLY A 13 19.73 -15.59 10.60
N SER A 14 19.44 -16.52 9.67
CA SER A 14 18.16 -16.54 8.97
C SER A 14 17.05 -16.80 9.98
N ASN A 15 16.28 -15.78 10.34
CA ASN A 15 15.05 -15.98 11.10
C ASN A 15 14.00 -16.54 10.15
N GLU A 16 13.71 -17.83 10.31
CA GLU A 16 12.67 -18.52 9.57
C GLU A 16 11.30 -17.97 10.00
N ILE A 17 10.60 -17.32 9.07
CA ILE A 17 9.22 -16.90 9.33
C ILE A 17 8.32 -18.11 9.08
N VAL A 18 7.80 -18.65 10.17
CA VAL A 18 6.83 -19.74 10.14
C VAL A 18 5.41 -19.16 10.13
N MET A 19 4.64 -19.43 9.07
CA MET A 19 3.28 -18.92 8.91
C MET A 19 2.30 -20.05 8.53
N ASN A 20 1.05 -20.00 8.98
CA ASN A 20 0.02 -20.92 8.51
C ASN A 20 -0.85 -20.30 7.38
N PRO A 21 -1.58 -21.11 6.59
CA PRO A 21 -2.39 -20.59 5.48
C PRO A 21 -3.47 -19.57 5.87
N ASP A 22 -4.02 -19.67 7.08
CA ASP A 22 -5.06 -18.74 7.57
C ASP A 22 -4.45 -17.38 7.94
N GLU A 23 -3.26 -17.38 8.56
CA GLU A 23 -2.48 -16.17 8.84
C GLU A 23 -2.09 -15.44 7.54
N LEU A 24 -1.69 -16.19 6.51
CA LEU A 24 -1.37 -15.61 5.21
C LEU A 24 -2.62 -14.99 4.54
N GLN A 25 -3.76 -15.68 4.58
CA GLN A 25 -5.02 -15.15 4.10
C GLN A 25 -5.45 -13.89 4.85
N ALA A 26 -5.25 -13.85 6.17
CA ALA A 26 -5.53 -12.68 6.98
C ALA A 26 -4.64 -11.50 6.57
N ILE A 27 -3.34 -11.73 6.36
CA ILE A 27 -2.40 -10.70 5.89
C ILE A 27 -2.80 -10.18 4.51
N MET A 28 -3.11 -11.06 3.55
CA MET A 28 -3.63 -10.65 2.24
C MET A 28 -4.89 -9.80 2.35
N ARG A 29 -5.83 -10.19 3.22
CA ARG A 29 -7.06 -9.42 3.45
C ARG A 29 -6.75 -8.02 3.96
N TYR A 30 -5.80 -7.88 4.88
CA TYR A 30 -5.39 -6.58 5.40
C TYR A 30 -4.74 -5.71 4.32
N ILE A 31 -3.79 -6.27 3.55
CA ILE A 31 -3.09 -5.55 2.46
C ILE A 31 -4.08 -5.11 1.39
N THR A 32 -5.01 -5.99 0.98
CA THR A 32 -6.10 -5.67 0.04
C THR A 32 -7.04 -4.59 0.57
N THR A 33 -7.39 -4.64 1.85
CA THR A 33 -8.25 -3.62 2.46
C THR A 33 -7.60 -2.25 2.42
N VAL A 34 -6.29 -2.17 2.71
CA VAL A 34 -5.53 -0.92 2.64
C VAL A 34 -5.44 -0.42 1.20
N GLU A 35 -5.09 -1.27 0.23
CA GLU A 35 -5.06 -0.92 -1.19
C GLU A 35 -6.38 -0.29 -1.64
N VAL A 36 -7.50 -0.98 -1.39
CA VAL A 36 -8.85 -0.54 -1.76
C VAL A 36 -9.19 0.79 -1.10
N SER A 37 -8.81 0.99 0.16
CA SER A 37 -9.05 2.26 0.86
C SER A 37 -8.30 3.43 0.20
N PHE A 38 -7.05 3.23 -0.20
CA PHE A 38 -6.27 4.26 -0.90
C PHE A 38 -6.88 4.60 -2.26
N GLN A 39 -7.21 3.58 -3.06
CA GLN A 39 -7.70 3.74 -4.44
C GLN A 39 -9.13 4.29 -4.50
N ASN A 40 -10.04 3.76 -3.68
CA ASN A 40 -11.47 4.04 -3.82
C ASN A 40 -11.98 5.14 -2.88
N ASN A 41 -11.26 5.45 -1.80
CA ASN A 41 -11.68 6.47 -0.84
C ASN A 41 -10.75 7.67 -0.82
N LEU A 42 -9.44 7.46 -0.63
CA LEU A 42 -8.51 8.56 -0.33
C LEU A 42 -8.11 9.34 -1.59
N ALA A 43 -7.67 8.66 -2.65
CA ALA A 43 -7.23 9.31 -3.89
C ALA A 43 -8.36 10.15 -4.54
N PRO A 44 -9.62 9.67 -4.65
CA PRO A 44 -10.70 10.46 -5.23
C PRO A 44 -11.01 11.72 -4.41
N LYS A 45 -11.01 11.62 -3.07
CA LYS A 45 -11.27 12.77 -2.19
C LYS A 45 -10.17 13.83 -2.28
N LEU A 46 -8.90 13.41 -2.32
CA LEU A 46 -7.78 14.33 -2.50
C LEU A 46 -7.81 14.99 -3.87
N LYS A 47 -8.17 14.25 -4.92
CA LYS A 47 -8.36 14.82 -6.26
C LYS A 47 -9.47 15.87 -6.25
N SER A 48 -10.66 15.55 -5.74
CA SER A 48 -11.76 16.52 -5.66
C SER A 48 -11.38 17.76 -4.87
N LEU A 49 -10.63 17.59 -3.77
CA LEU A 49 -10.14 18.72 -2.98
C LEU A 49 -9.13 19.56 -3.76
N SER A 50 -8.18 18.95 -4.48
CA SER A 50 -7.22 19.67 -5.32
C SER A 50 -7.87 20.45 -6.47
N GLU A 51 -9.02 20.00 -6.94
CA GLU A 51 -9.79 20.65 -8.02
C GLU A 51 -10.71 21.77 -7.51
N THR A 52 -10.87 21.92 -6.17
CA THR A 52 -11.65 23.03 -5.63
C THR A 52 -10.94 24.36 -5.85
N LYS A 53 -11.62 25.32 -6.51
CA LYS A 53 -11.08 26.67 -6.73
C LYS A 53 -11.30 27.57 -5.50
N TYR A 54 -10.64 27.26 -4.39
CA TYR A 54 -10.62 28.17 -3.24
C TYR A 54 -9.41 29.11 -3.33
N TYR A 55 -9.67 30.35 -3.73
CA TYR A 55 -8.73 31.48 -3.80
C TYR A 55 -7.50 31.28 -4.71
N GLU A 56 -7.44 32.04 -5.81
CA GLU A 56 -6.33 32.02 -6.78
C GLU A 56 -5.08 32.79 -6.31
N GLY A 57 -5.00 33.19 -5.03
CA GLY A 57 -3.84 33.88 -4.45
C GLY A 57 -3.78 33.86 -2.92
N GLY A 58 -2.57 34.00 -2.37
CA GLY A 58 -2.31 34.06 -0.93
C GLY A 58 -2.01 32.69 -0.29
N GLU A 59 -2.14 32.59 1.04
CA GLU A 59 -1.87 31.36 1.81
C GLU A 59 -2.80 30.18 1.43
N ALA A 60 -4.00 30.47 0.90
CA ALA A 60 -4.93 29.46 0.42
C ALA A 60 -4.39 28.68 -0.78
N SER A 61 -3.70 29.34 -1.73
CA SER A 61 -3.14 28.62 -2.89
C SER A 61 -1.97 27.72 -2.49
N LYS A 62 -1.20 28.07 -1.44
CA LYS A 62 -0.16 27.19 -0.89
C LYS A 62 -0.74 25.91 -0.32
N ALA A 63 -1.89 25.97 0.36
CA ALA A 63 -2.58 24.77 0.84
C ALA A 63 -2.98 23.84 -0.31
N MET A 64 -3.33 24.40 -1.47
CA MET A 64 -3.68 23.62 -2.67
C MET A 64 -2.49 22.82 -3.23
N ASP A 65 -1.29 23.39 -3.21
CA ASP A 65 -0.06 22.67 -3.62
C ASP A 65 0.23 21.44 -2.74
N HIS A 66 -0.14 21.48 -1.46
CA HIS A 66 0.02 20.33 -0.57
C HIS A 66 -0.91 19.17 -0.95
N TYR A 67 -2.10 19.44 -1.49
CA TYR A 67 -3.02 18.39 -1.94
C TYR A 67 -2.48 17.62 -3.14
N SER A 68 -1.87 18.28 -4.11
CA SER A 68 -1.21 17.62 -5.24
C SER A 68 -0.07 16.69 -4.79
N LYS A 69 0.74 17.14 -3.82
CA LYS A 69 1.81 16.30 -3.23
C LYS A 69 1.25 15.10 -2.47
N MET A 70 0.19 15.31 -1.69
CA MET A 70 -0.49 14.23 -0.97
C MET A 70 -1.11 13.20 -1.93
N LEU A 71 -1.74 13.66 -3.01
CA LEU A 71 -2.33 12.78 -4.03
C LEU A 71 -1.25 11.87 -4.65
N ASN A 72 -0.11 12.44 -5.04
CA ASN A 72 1.01 11.64 -5.56
C ASN A 72 1.47 10.60 -4.54
N LYS A 73 1.58 10.96 -3.26
CA LYS A 73 2.01 10.00 -2.23
C LYS A 73 0.99 8.90 -1.99
N VAL A 74 -0.30 9.22 -2.02
CA VAL A 74 -1.40 8.25 -1.89
C VAL A 74 -1.38 7.26 -3.05
N ASN A 75 -1.15 7.73 -4.27
CA ASN A 75 -1.03 6.85 -5.43
C ASN A 75 0.19 5.93 -5.30
N GLU A 76 1.37 6.46 -4.93
CA GLU A 76 2.58 5.68 -4.70
C GLU A 76 2.36 4.57 -3.66
N VAL A 77 1.75 4.91 -2.51
CA VAL A 77 1.44 3.93 -1.46
C VAL A 77 0.44 2.89 -1.96
N GLY A 78 -0.61 3.29 -2.67
CA GLY A 78 -1.57 2.37 -3.28
C GLY A 78 -0.90 1.38 -4.23
N ASP A 79 0.03 1.84 -5.06
CA ASP A 79 0.80 0.98 -5.97
C ASP A 79 1.71 -0.01 -5.24
N LEU A 80 2.32 0.39 -4.12
CA LEU A 80 3.11 -0.51 -3.28
C LEU A 80 2.27 -1.64 -2.70
N TYR A 81 1.06 -1.33 -2.19
CA TYR A 81 0.15 -2.35 -1.67
C TYR A 81 -0.36 -3.28 -2.78
N ARG A 82 -0.68 -2.75 -3.97
CA ARG A 82 -1.05 -3.55 -5.14
C ARG A 82 0.05 -4.52 -5.57
N ARG A 83 1.30 -4.05 -5.56
CA ARG A 83 2.46 -4.89 -5.86
C ARG A 83 2.62 -5.98 -4.81
N ALA A 84 2.57 -5.63 -3.52
CA ALA A 84 2.66 -6.61 -2.43
C ALA A 84 1.57 -7.69 -2.54
N ASN A 85 0.32 -7.30 -2.85
CA ASN A 85 -0.76 -8.25 -3.10
C ASN A 85 -0.45 -9.20 -4.27
N SER A 86 0.12 -8.68 -5.37
CA SER A 86 0.47 -9.49 -6.53
C SER A 86 1.57 -10.51 -6.22
N GLU A 87 2.59 -10.11 -5.47
CA GLU A 87 3.69 -11.01 -5.05
C GLU A 87 3.16 -12.12 -4.13
N ILE A 88 2.35 -11.77 -3.13
CA ILE A 88 1.76 -12.76 -2.21
C ILE A 88 0.86 -13.75 -2.95
N LEU A 89 0.02 -13.26 -3.88
CA LEU A 89 -0.82 -14.11 -4.71
C LEU A 89 0.01 -15.07 -5.57
N SER A 90 1.10 -14.59 -6.17
CA SER A 90 2.02 -15.42 -6.95
C SER A 90 2.66 -16.51 -6.09
N MET A 91 3.11 -16.17 -4.88
CA MET A 91 3.66 -17.14 -3.93
C MET A 91 2.61 -18.21 -3.60
N MET A 92 1.37 -17.83 -3.28
CA MET A 92 0.29 -18.78 -3.04
C MET A 92 -0.04 -19.67 -4.24
N GLY A 93 -0.01 -19.12 -5.46
CA GLY A 93 -0.24 -19.89 -6.68
C GLY A 93 0.80 -20.98 -6.90
N GLN A 94 2.06 -20.72 -6.55
CA GLN A 94 3.13 -21.72 -6.58
C GLN A 94 2.96 -22.82 -5.52
N TRP A 95 2.20 -22.57 -4.45
CA TRP A 95 2.01 -23.53 -3.35
C TRP A 95 0.85 -24.50 -3.56
N LEU A 96 -0.07 -24.20 -4.48
CA LEU A 96 -1.23 -25.05 -4.81
C LEU A 96 -0.92 -26.05 -5.93
N GLN A 97 0.29 -26.01 -6.51
CA GLN A 97 0.82 -27.00 -7.47
C GLN A 97 1.72 -28.00 -6.75
#